data_AF-A0A9J7AUF5-F1
#
_entry.id   AF-A0A9J7AUF5-F1
#
_cell.length_a   1.000
_cell.length_b   1.000
_cell.length_c   1.000
_cell.angle_alpha   90.00
_cell.angle_beta   90.00
_cell.angle_gamma   90.00
#
_symmetry.space_group_name_H-M   'P 1'
#
loop_
_entity.id
_entity.type
_entity.pdbx_description
1 polymer ?
#
loop_
_entity_poly.entity_id
_entity_poly.type
_entity_poly.pdbx_seq_one_letter_code
_entity_poly.pdbx_strand_id
1 'polypeptide(L)'
;MANIPQLLVHNPDDNVGVVVVEGLKAGTEMLCVVTHDNSDFRLTAKADIPIGHKVALKDLKAGDTVIKYGEDIGKMVGGAGTGEHVHTHNLKTKRW
;
A
#
# COMPACT_ATOMS: atom_id res chain seq x y z
N MET A 1 2.27 14.34 21.39
CA MET A 1 1.15 13.81 20.58
C MET A 1 1.70 12.61 19.83
N ALA A 2 1.07 11.44 19.90
CA ALA A 2 1.51 10.31 19.09
C ALA A 2 1.11 10.58 17.63
N ASN A 3 2.07 10.56 16.70
CA ASN A 3 1.75 10.64 15.28
C ASN A 3 1.09 9.32 14.88
N ILE A 4 -0.20 9.36 14.54
CA ILE A 4 -0.95 8.18 14.11
C ILE A 4 -0.48 7.84 12.69
N PRO A 5 0.03 6.63 12.43
CA PRO A 5 0.39 6.22 11.07
C PRO A 5 -0.86 6.12 10.20
N GLN A 6 -0.77 6.57 8.95
CA GLN A 6 -1.87 6.43 7.98
C GLN A 6 -1.74 5.10 7.20
N LEU A 7 -0.51 4.58 7.08
CA LEU A 7 -0.21 3.38 6.31
C LEU A 7 0.69 2.44 7.12
N LEU A 8 0.36 1.14 7.13
CA LEU A 8 1.23 0.09 7.66
C LEU A 8 1.78 -0.79 6.54
N VAL A 9 3.06 -1.11 6.63
CA VAL A 9 3.79 -2.04 5.76
C VAL A 9 4.29 -3.19 6.63
N HIS A 10 4.13 -4.44 6.22
CA HIS A 10 4.46 -5.56 7.10
C HIS A 10 5.93 -5.94 7.02
N ASN A 11 6.52 -5.91 5.83
CA ASN A 11 7.90 -6.31 5.56
C ASN A 11 8.58 -5.26 4.65
N PRO A 12 9.89 -4.96 4.82
CA PRO A 12 10.65 -4.11 3.89
C PRO A 12 10.55 -4.50 2.41
N ASP A 13 10.33 -5.78 2.12
CA ASP A 13 10.20 -6.31 0.75
C ASP A 13 8.77 -6.15 0.18
N ASP A 14 7.81 -5.70 0.99
CA ASP A 14 6.45 -5.44 0.52
C ASP A 14 6.45 -4.33 -0.54
N ASN A 15 5.60 -4.48 -1.55
CA ASN A 15 5.40 -3.44 -2.55
C ASN A 15 4.04 -2.74 -2.42
N VAL A 16 3.28 -3.08 -1.38
CA VAL A 16 2.02 -2.45 -1.01
C VAL A 16 1.94 -2.26 0.52
N GLY A 17 1.39 -1.13 0.94
CA GLY A 17 0.98 -0.88 2.33
C GLY A 17 -0.53 -0.96 2.49
N VAL A 18 -1.03 -0.97 3.73
CA VAL A 18 -2.47 -0.96 4.06
C VAL A 18 -2.83 0.30 4.82
N VAL A 19 -3.90 0.97 4.38
CA VAL A 19 -4.43 2.17 5.05
C VAL A 19 -5.07 1.77 6.39
N VAL A 20 -4.74 2.48 7.46
CA VAL A 20 -5.23 2.21 8.83
C VAL A 20 -6.01 3.36 9.46
N VAL A 21 -6.32 4.39 8.67
CA VAL A 21 -7.15 5.52 9.07
C VAL A 21 -8.37 5.63 8.17
N GLU A 22 -9.47 6.15 8.70
CA GLU A 22 -10.61 6.55 7.88
C GLU A 22 -10.33 7.85 7.13
N GLY A 23 -10.99 8.03 5.98
CA GLY A 23 -11.00 9.31 5.28
C GLY A 23 -9.65 9.77 4.70
N LEU A 24 -8.72 8.86 4.39
CA LEU A 24 -7.46 9.21 3.72
C LEU A 24 -7.75 9.90 2.38
N LYS A 25 -7.29 11.15 2.24
CA LYS A 25 -7.51 11.99 1.06
C LYS A 25 -6.30 12.05 0.14
N ALA A 26 -6.54 12.25 -1.14
CA ALA A 26 -5.49 12.58 -2.10
C ALA A 26 -4.68 13.81 -1.61
N GLY A 27 -3.36 13.77 -1.81
CA GLY A 27 -2.42 14.80 -1.35
C GLY A 27 -1.98 14.64 0.11
N THR A 28 -2.55 13.71 0.89
CA THR A 28 -2.09 13.45 2.26
C THR A 28 -0.66 12.92 2.25
N GLU A 29 0.24 13.58 2.99
CA GLU A 29 1.57 13.05 3.31
C GLU A 29 1.44 12.02 4.44
N MET A 30 1.38 10.75 4.06
CA MET A 30 1.22 9.64 5.01
C MET A 30 2.51 9.43 5.80
N LEU A 31 2.38 9.26 7.11
CA LEU A 31 3.33 8.50 7.91
C LEU A 31 3.11 7.01 7.62
N CYS A 32 4.13 6.37 7.05
CA CYS A 32 4.15 4.96 6.75
C CYS A 32 5.08 4.27 7.75
N VAL A 33 4.61 3.21 8.42
CA VAL A 33 5.42 2.45 9.39
C VAL A 33 5.59 1.02 8.90
N VAL A 34 6.83 0.54 8.90
CA VAL A 34 7.19 -0.85 8.65
C VAL A 34 7.17 -1.60 9.97
N THR A 35 6.21 -2.51 10.15
CA THR A 35 6.00 -3.18 11.45
C THR A 35 7.06 -4.21 11.77
N HIS A 36 7.82 -4.71 10.79
CA HIS A 36 8.88 -5.69 10.99
C HIS A 36 10.06 -5.14 11.82
N ASP A 37 10.47 -3.91 11.53
CA ASP A 37 11.69 -3.30 12.09
C ASP A 37 11.43 -1.95 12.79
N ASN A 38 10.16 -1.51 12.86
CA ASN A 38 9.74 -0.21 13.38
C ASN A 38 10.34 1.00 12.66
N SER A 39 10.84 0.82 11.44
CA SER A 39 11.23 1.95 10.59
C SER A 39 10.00 2.69 10.07
N ASP A 40 10.19 3.97 9.71
CA ASP A 40 9.14 4.79 9.13
C ASP A 40 9.64 5.64 7.96
N PHE A 41 8.71 6.05 7.12
CA PHE A 41 8.95 6.93 5.98
C PHE A 41 7.70 7.75 5.63
N ARG A 42 7.85 8.68 4.68
CA ARG A 42 6.75 9.51 4.16
C ARG A 42 6.40 9.14 2.72
N LEU A 43 5.11 9.09 2.43
CA LEU A 43 4.57 8.83 1.09
C LEU A 43 3.30 9.65 0.85
N THR A 44 3.18 10.28 -0.30
CA THR A 44 1.96 11.02 -0.67
C THR A 44 0.90 10.10 -1.24
N ALA A 45 -0.31 10.14 -0.68
CA ALA A 45 -1.48 9.47 -1.27
C ALA A 45 -1.90 10.19 -2.56
N LYS A 46 -2.03 9.45 -3.67
CA LYS A 46 -2.44 10.02 -4.97
C LYS A 46 -3.93 9.93 -5.25
N ALA A 47 -4.69 9.29 -4.36
CA ALA A 47 -6.14 9.17 -4.45
C ALA A 47 -6.75 9.19 -3.05
N ASP A 48 -8.07 9.36 -2.99
CA ASP A 48 -8.85 9.02 -1.80
C ASP A 48 -8.89 7.50 -1.67
N ILE A 49 -8.39 6.95 -0.56
CA ILE A 49 -8.22 5.50 -0.38
C ILE A 49 -8.90 5.04 0.91
N PRO A 50 -9.86 4.10 0.84
CA PRO A 50 -10.56 3.60 2.02
C PRO A 50 -9.63 2.91 3.04
N ILE A 51 -10.02 2.91 4.31
CA ILE A 51 -9.38 2.09 5.35
C ILE A 51 -9.37 0.61 4.93
N GLY A 52 -8.28 -0.10 5.24
CA GLY A 52 -8.07 -1.50 4.87
C GLY A 52 -7.70 -1.74 3.40
N HIS A 53 -7.75 -0.71 2.54
CA HIS A 53 -7.31 -0.83 1.16
C HIS A 53 -5.80 -0.67 1.04
N LYS A 54 -5.25 -1.10 -0.11
CA LYS A 54 -3.80 -1.09 -0.33
C LYS A 54 -3.34 0.17 -1.07
N VAL A 55 -2.12 0.59 -0.78
CA VAL A 55 -1.41 1.67 -1.49
C VAL A 55 -0.15 1.08 -2.11
N ALA A 56 0.14 1.41 -3.37
CA ALA A 56 1.39 1.01 -4.02
C ALA A 56 2.59 1.76 -3.41
N LEU A 57 3.63 1.03 -2.99
CA LEU A 57 4.86 1.59 -2.43
C LEU A 57 5.92 1.90 -3.50
N LYS A 58 5.70 1.40 -4.71
CA LYS A 58 6.48 1.66 -5.91
C LYS A 58 5.56 1.60 -7.12
N ASP A 59 6.06 1.96 -8.30
CA ASP A 59 5.30 1.80 -9.53
C ASP A 59 5.09 0.31 -9.84
N LEU A 60 3.83 -0.05 -10.06
CA LEU A 60 3.39 -1.40 -10.38
C LEU A 60 2.68 -1.39 -11.73
N LYS A 61 3.15 -2.20 -12.67
CA LYS A 61 2.57 -2.37 -14.00
C LYS A 61 1.68 -3.59 -14.05
N ALA A 62 0.78 -3.63 -15.02
CA ALA A 62 0.04 -4.86 -15.31
C ALA A 62 1.02 -6.01 -15.56
N GLY A 63 0.82 -7.11 -14.86
CA GLY A 63 1.73 -8.24 -14.89
C GLY A 63 2.68 -8.33 -13.68
N ASP A 64 2.86 -7.26 -12.92
CA ASP A 64 3.75 -7.28 -11.75
C ASP A 64 3.15 -8.09 -10.61
N THR A 65 4.02 -8.78 -9.86
CA THR A 65 3.65 -9.48 -8.64
C THR A 65 3.42 -8.48 -7.52
N VAL A 66 2.35 -8.67 -6.75
CA VAL A 66 2.11 -7.93 -5.50
C VAL A 66 2.65 -8.73 -4.33
N ILE A 67 3.56 -8.13 -3.59
CA ILE A 67 4.20 -8.71 -2.40
C ILE A 67 3.64 -8.02 -1.17
N LYS A 68 3.10 -8.82 -0.24
CA LYS A 68 2.62 -8.37 1.07
C LYS A 68 2.93 -9.43 2.11
N TYR A 69 3.37 -9.02 3.29
CA TYR A 69 3.90 -9.93 4.32
C TYR A 69 5.18 -10.68 3.87
N GLY A 70 5.92 -10.14 2.90
CA GLY A 70 7.02 -10.85 2.24
C GLY A 70 6.57 -11.96 1.28
N GLU A 71 5.26 -12.11 1.03
CA GLU A 71 4.69 -13.19 0.24
C GLU A 71 4.02 -12.69 -1.04
N ASP A 72 4.06 -13.53 -2.08
CA ASP A 72 3.32 -13.30 -3.33
C ASP A 72 1.82 -13.51 -3.11
N ILE A 73 1.07 -12.41 -3.05
CA ILE A 73 -0.38 -12.45 -2.81
C ILE A 73 -1.20 -12.40 -4.11
N GLY A 74 -0.59 -12.14 -5.26
CA GLY A 74 -1.35 -11.76 -6.44
C GLY A 74 -0.55 -11.10 -7.55
N LYS A 75 -1.27 -10.77 -8.60
CA LYS A 75 -0.74 -10.14 -9.80
C LYS A 75 -1.57 -8.92 -10.18
N MET A 76 -0.89 -7.85 -10.55
CA MET A 76 -1.53 -6.66 -11.09
C MET A 76 -2.17 -6.96 -12.45
N VAL A 77 -3.43 -6.54 -12.61
CA VAL A 77 -4.18 -6.59 -13.88
C VAL A 77 -4.39 -5.21 -14.49
N GLY A 78 -4.01 -4.15 -13.77
CA GLY A 78 -3.88 -2.77 -14.23
C GLY A 78 -2.64 -2.13 -13.59
N GLY A 79 -2.33 -0.89 -13.97
CA GLY A 79 -1.23 -0.14 -13.33
C GLY A 79 -1.63 0.48 -11.99
N ALA A 80 -0.62 0.78 -11.17
CA ALA A 80 -0.70 1.68 -10.03
C ALA A 80 0.66 2.35 -9.84
N GLY A 81 0.71 3.68 -9.97
CA GLY A 81 1.88 4.46 -9.60
C GLY A 81 2.09 4.47 -8.09
N THR A 82 3.31 4.78 -7.67
CA THR A 82 3.65 4.97 -6.26
C THR A 82 2.68 5.95 -5.58
N GLY A 83 2.04 5.54 -4.48
CA GLY A 83 1.02 6.30 -3.76
C GLY A 83 -0.43 6.10 -4.25
N GLU A 84 -0.66 5.30 -5.30
CA GLU A 84 -2.01 5.03 -5.85
C GLU A 84 -2.70 3.83 -5.20
N HIS A 85 -4.00 3.74 -5.44
CA HIS A 85 -4.88 2.73 -4.87
C HIS A 85 -4.68 1.37 -5.54
N VAL A 86 -4.41 0.34 -4.73
CA VAL A 86 -4.34 -1.06 -5.17
C VAL A 86 -5.52 -1.83 -4.58
N HIS A 87 -6.39 -2.36 -5.44
CA HIS A 87 -7.56 -3.13 -5.02
C HIS A 87 -8.05 -4.05 -6.14
N THR A 88 -9.24 -4.64 -5.99
CA THR A 88 -9.82 -5.62 -6.92
C THR A 88 -9.95 -5.13 -8.37
N HIS A 89 -9.96 -3.82 -8.62
CA HIS A 89 -10.03 -3.25 -9.97
C HIS A 89 -8.70 -3.37 -10.75
N ASN A 90 -7.55 -3.38 -10.06
CA ASN A 90 -6.22 -3.45 -10.67
C ASN A 90 -5.33 -4.58 -10.11
N LEU A 91 -5.80 -5.37 -9.15
CA LEU A 91 -5.13 -6.54 -8.59
C LEU A 91 -6.06 -7.76 -8.60
N LYS A 92 -5.53 -8.90 -9.06
CA LYS A 92 -6.12 -10.22 -8.80
C LYS A 92 -5.24 -11.01 -7.83
N THR A 93 -5.82 -11.38 -6.70
CA THR A 93 -5.14 -12.24 -5.72
C THR A 93 -5.00 -13.66 -6.26
N LYS A 94 -3.87 -14.31 -5.97
CA LYS A 94 -3.76 -15.75 -6.22
C LYS A 94 -4.74 -16.45 -5.27
N ARG A 95 -5.56 -17.36 -5.80
CA ARG A 95 -6.40 -18.21 -4.96
C ARG A 95 -5.47 -19.11 -4.13
N TRP A 96 -5.74 -19.14 -2.84
CA TRP A 96 -5.33 -20.18 -1.91
C TRP A 96 -6.16 -21.43 -2.19
#